data_AF-A0A381VD70-F1
#
_entry.id   AF-A0A381VD70-F1
#
_cell.length_a   1.000
_cell.length_b   1.000
_cell.length_c   1.000
_cell.angle_alpha   90.00
_cell.angle_beta   90.00
_cell.angle_gamma   90.00
#
_symmetry.space_group_name_H-M   'P 1'
#
loop_
_entity.id
_entity.type
_entity.pdbx_description
1 polymer ?
#
loop_
_entity_poly.entity_id
_entity_poly.type
_entity_poly.pdbx_seq_one_letter_code
_entity_poly.pdbx_strand_id
1 'polypeptide(L)'
;GKIATLFAIDKGNNRFMVRGKNVLEFELYLSSDYIDFKKPVVVTFQAIQDKGDKLAPGEKFVAYNKKVEKNTSVLLRSFKEFHDEKFFYDAKITISTQNTVRFAASR
;
A
#
# COMPACT_ATOMS: atom_id res chain seq x y z
N GLY A 1 -11.91 -6.04 -20.24
CA GLY A 1 -11.67 -5.44 -18.90
C GLY A 1 -10.80 -4.20 -19.04
N LYS A 2 -10.85 -3.26 -18.08
CA LYS A 2 -9.95 -2.09 -18.09
C LYS A 2 -8.61 -2.47 -17.44
N ILE A 3 -7.50 -2.02 -18.02
CA ILE A 3 -6.16 -2.23 -17.45
C ILE A 3 -6.03 -1.39 -16.17
N ALA A 4 -5.52 -2.00 -15.10
CA ALA A 4 -5.17 -1.30 -13.87
C ALA A 4 -3.75 -0.74 -13.94
N THR A 5 -3.53 0.42 -13.35
CA THR A 5 -2.21 1.04 -13.22
C THR A 5 -1.97 1.34 -11.76
N LEU A 6 -0.81 0.97 -11.23
CA LEU A 6 -0.44 1.19 -9.83
C LEU A 6 1.03 1.61 -9.74
N PHE A 7 1.31 2.66 -8.98
CA PHE A 7 2.66 3.09 -8.65
C PHE A 7 2.75 3.30 -7.14
N ALA A 8 3.72 2.67 -6.49
CA ALA A 8 4.03 2.91 -5.09
C ALA A 8 5.31 3.75 -4.98
N ILE A 9 5.31 4.72 -4.08
CA ILE A 9 6.44 5.58 -3.79
C ILE A 9 6.70 5.51 -2.30
N ASP A 10 7.89 5.06 -1.92
CA ASP A 10 8.39 5.16 -0.56
C ASP A 10 8.72 6.63 -0.24
N LYS A 11 8.15 7.15 0.84
CA LYS A 11 8.41 8.50 1.36
C LYS A 11 9.29 8.47 2.62
N GLY A 12 9.77 7.30 3.02
CA GLY A 12 10.50 7.05 4.26
C GLY A 12 9.60 7.15 5.49
N ASN A 13 10.17 6.82 6.65
CA ASN A 13 9.49 6.93 7.95
C ASN A 13 8.12 6.23 8.00
N ASN A 14 8.04 5.03 7.42
CA ASN A 14 6.82 4.22 7.31
C ASN A 14 5.68 4.88 6.51
N ARG A 15 5.99 5.85 5.63
CA ARG A 15 5.00 6.55 4.81
C ARG A 15 5.13 6.16 3.36
N PHE A 16 4.01 5.78 2.76
CA PHE A 16 3.94 5.38 1.35
C PHE A 16 2.88 6.19 0.62
N MET A 17 3.19 6.62 -0.60
CA MET A 17 2.22 7.21 -1.51
C MET A 17 1.98 6.26 -2.67
N VAL A 18 0.74 5.80 -2.80
CA VAL A 18 0.32 4.90 -3.87
C VAL A 18 -0.59 5.67 -4.82
N ARG A 19 -0.28 5.64 -6.11
CA ARG A 19 -1.11 6.21 -7.16
C ARG A 19 -1.72 5.10 -7.98
N GLY A 20 -3.02 5.15 -8.27
CA GLY A 20 -3.66 4.07 -9.02
C GLY A 20 -4.85 4.47 -9.89
N LYS A 21 -5.02 3.75 -11.02
CA LYS A 21 -6.17 3.83 -11.94
C LYS A 21 -6.82 2.47 -12.04
N ASN A 22 -8.14 2.39 -11.95
CA ASN A 22 -8.90 1.12 -12.00
C ASN A 22 -8.42 0.07 -10.97
N VAL A 23 -7.91 0.51 -9.82
CA VAL A 23 -7.47 -0.36 -8.72
C VAL A 23 -8.59 -0.39 -7.69
N LEU A 24 -9.02 -1.57 -7.27
CA LEU A 24 -10.02 -1.78 -6.20
C LEU A 24 -9.37 -2.18 -4.87
N GLU A 25 -8.31 -2.99 -4.97
CA GLU A 25 -7.54 -3.49 -3.86
C GLU A 25 -6.10 -3.70 -4.34
N PHE A 26 -5.14 -3.54 -3.44
CA PHE A 26 -3.75 -3.90 -3.69
C PHE A 26 -3.07 -4.38 -2.41
N GLU A 27 -1.99 -5.13 -2.56
CA GLU A 27 -1.16 -5.61 -1.46
C GLU A 27 0.16 -4.83 -1.41
N LEU A 28 0.61 -4.49 -0.20
CA LEU A 28 1.95 -4.02 0.06
C LEU A 28 2.68 -5.02 0.93
N TYR A 29 3.84 -5.45 0.44
CA TYR A 29 4.78 -6.29 1.16
C TYR A 29 5.82 -5.39 1.82
N LEU A 30 6.09 -5.65 3.10
CA LEU A 30 6.89 -4.79 3.96
C LEU A 30 8.06 -5.58 4.54
N SER A 31 9.26 -5.00 4.49
CA SER A 31 10.48 -5.55 5.07
C SER A 31 10.97 -4.67 6.21
N SER A 32 11.53 -5.29 7.24
CA SER A 32 12.12 -4.63 8.40
C SER A 32 13.39 -3.86 8.08
N ASP A 33 13.97 -4.05 6.90
CA ASP A 33 15.08 -3.24 6.40
C ASP A 33 14.64 -1.83 6.00
N TYR A 34 13.36 -1.64 5.67
CA TYR A 34 12.82 -0.38 5.15
C TYR A 34 11.79 0.30 6.07
N ILE A 35 11.18 -0.44 7.00
CA ILE A 35 10.19 0.10 7.93
C ILE A 35 10.45 -0.26 9.39
N ASP A 36 10.06 0.64 10.29
CA ASP A 36 10.05 0.39 11.73
C ASP A 36 8.69 -0.17 12.18
N PHE A 37 8.60 -1.49 12.39
CA PHE A 37 7.37 -2.16 12.84
C PHE A 37 6.86 -1.69 14.21
N LYS A 38 7.63 -0.92 14.98
CA LYS A 38 7.14 -0.31 16.24
C LYS A 38 6.24 0.90 15.97
N LYS A 39 6.33 1.50 14.79
CA LYS A 39 5.58 2.70 14.39
C LYS A 39 4.42 2.34 13.42
N PRO A 40 3.36 3.16 13.38
CA PRO A 40 2.30 2.96 12.41
C PRO A 40 2.83 3.11 10.98
N VAL A 41 2.33 2.27 10.08
CA VAL A 41 2.50 2.43 8.64
C VAL A 41 1.36 3.29 8.12
N VAL A 42 1.70 4.29 7.31
CA VAL A 42 0.74 5.21 6.71
C VAL A 42 0.81 5.07 5.20
N VAL A 43 -0.30 4.69 4.59
CA VAL A 43 -0.42 4.58 3.13
C VAL A 43 -1.45 5.58 2.66
N THR A 44 -1.01 6.51 1.83
CA THR A 44 -1.87 7.47 1.15
C THR A 44 -2.13 6.98 -0.25
N PHE A 45 -3.39 6.81 -0.62
CA PHE A 45 -3.78 6.50 -1.99
C PHE A 45 -4.16 7.78 -2.73
N GLN A 46 -3.79 7.89 -4.00
CA GLN A 46 -4.20 8.95 -4.90
C GLN A 46 -4.68 8.33 -6.21
N ALA A 47 -5.95 8.52 -6.53
CA ALA A 47 -6.51 8.08 -7.79
C ALA A 47 -5.81 8.79 -8.96
N ILE A 48 -5.67 8.11 -10.10
CA ILE A 48 -5.27 8.69 -11.36
C ILE A 48 -6.53 8.85 -12.20
N GLN A 49 -6.85 10.09 -12.55
CA GLN A 49 -7.93 10.42 -13.48
C GLN A 49 -7.39 10.51 -14.89
N ASP A 50 -8.13 9.91 -15.81
CA ASP A 50 -7.90 10.06 -17.23
C ASP A 50 -8.75 11.20 -17.76
N LYS A 51 -8.11 12.26 -18.24
CA LYS A 51 -8.79 13.41 -18.87
C LYS A 51 -8.57 13.40 -20.38
N GLY A 52 -8.53 12.22 -21.00
CA GLY A 52 -8.22 12.03 -22.42
C GLY A 52 -6.72 12.00 -22.64
N ASP A 53 -6.14 13.13 -23.07
CA ASP A 53 -4.72 13.19 -23.45
C ASP A 53 -3.76 13.31 -22.26
N LYS A 54 -4.28 13.43 -21.03
CA LYS A 54 -3.48 13.68 -19.83
C LYS A 54 -3.95 12.85 -18.65
N LEU A 55 -2.98 12.26 -17.95
CA LEU A 55 -3.18 11.69 -16.62
C LEU A 55 -3.12 12.81 -15.58
N ALA A 56 -4.21 12.99 -14.84
CA ALA A 56 -4.31 14.00 -13.79
C ALA A 56 -4.45 13.32 -12.41
N PRO A 57 -3.92 13.93 -11.33
CA PRO A 57 -4.19 13.46 -9.98
C PRO A 57 -5.68 13.61 -9.65
N GLY A 58 -6.30 12.54 -9.18
CA GLY A 58 -7.66 12.51 -8.65
C GLY A 58 -7.70 12.59 -7.12
N GLU A 59 -8.77 12.03 -6.55
CA GLU A 59 -8.99 11.97 -5.11
C GLU A 59 -7.79 11.38 -4.37
N LYS A 60 -7.43 11.99 -3.24
CA LYS A 60 -6.33 11.59 -2.39
C LYS A 60 -6.82 11.40 -0.97
N PHE A 61 -6.56 10.24 -0.37
CA PHE A 61 -6.98 9.92 0.99
C PHE A 61 -6.00 8.96 1.66
N VAL A 62 -6.05 8.89 3.00
CA VAL A 62 -5.26 7.92 3.78
C VAL A 62 -6.00 6.60 3.76
N ALA A 63 -5.46 5.64 3.01
CA ALA A 63 -6.06 4.32 2.83
C ALA A 63 -5.68 3.34 3.96
N TYR A 64 -4.57 3.60 4.65
CA TYR A 64 -4.10 2.80 5.78
C TYR A 64 -3.34 3.67 6.78
N ASN A 65 -3.63 3.51 8.07
CA ASN A 65 -2.89 4.14 9.16
C ASN A 65 -3.00 3.29 10.43
N LYS A 66 -2.21 2.21 10.50
CA LYS A 66 -2.19 1.29 11.64
C LYS A 66 -0.79 0.73 11.83
N LYS A 67 -0.51 0.21 13.03
CA LYS A 67 0.67 -0.60 13.27
C LYS A 67 0.52 -1.93 12.54
N VAL A 68 1.59 -2.39 11.92
CA VAL A 68 1.64 -3.67 11.20
C VAL A 68 2.35 -4.69 12.09
N GLU A 69 1.83 -5.91 12.12
CA GLU A 69 2.48 -7.04 12.78
C GLU A 69 3.21 -7.89 11.75
N LYS A 70 4.37 -8.45 12.16
CA LYS A 70 5.10 -9.40 11.34
C LYS A 70 4.27 -10.66 11.14
N ASN A 71 4.38 -11.26 9.96
CA ASN A 71 3.70 -12.48 9.59
C ASN A 71 4.75 -13.54 9.16
N THR A 72 4.96 -14.53 10.02
CA THR A 72 5.93 -15.62 9.80
C THR A 72 5.67 -16.37 8.49
N SER A 73 4.41 -16.52 8.08
CA SER A 73 4.05 -17.19 6.82
C SER A 73 4.50 -16.38 5.60
N VAL A 74 4.48 -15.04 5.68
CA VAL A 74 5.00 -14.17 4.61
C VAL A 74 6.52 -14.33 4.51
N LEU A 75 7.22 -14.31 5.65
CA LEU A 75 8.67 -14.50 5.69
C LEU A 75 9.09 -15.86 5.13
N LEU A 76 8.46 -16.95 5.57
CA LEU A 76 8.76 -18.30 5.09
C LEU A 76 8.44 -18.47 3.60
N ARG A 77 7.36 -17.86 3.13
CA ARG A 77 7.03 -17.83 1.70
C ARG A 77 8.11 -17.10 0.91
N SER A 78 8.52 -15.92 1.35
CA SER A 78 9.58 -15.16 0.71
C SER A 78 10.90 -15.94 0.67
N PHE A 79 11.26 -16.63 1.76
CA PHE A 79 12.46 -17.47 1.81
C PHE A 79 12.40 -18.67 0.84
N LYS A 80 11.21 -19.25 0.65
CA LYS A 80 11.03 -20.39 -0.27
C LYS A 80 10.98 -19.96 -1.74
N GLU A 81 10.34 -18.84 -2.04
CA GLU A 81 10.11 -18.36 -3.41
C GLU A 81 11.28 -17.52 -3.95
N PHE A 82 11.97 -16.80 -3.09
CA PHE A 82 13.09 -15.92 -3.46
C PHE A 82 14.35 -16.36 -2.72
N HIS A 83 15.43 -16.56 -3.46
CA HIS A 83 16.74 -16.86 -2.87
C HIS A 83 17.58 -15.60 -2.59
N ASP A 84 17.10 -14.43 -3.00
CA ASP A 84 17.73 -13.14 -2.73
C ASP A 84 17.14 -12.53 -1.46
N GLU A 85 18.01 -12.30 -0.47
CA GLU A 85 17.68 -11.75 0.84
C GLU A 85 16.97 -10.39 0.74
N LYS A 86 17.23 -9.62 -0.32
CA LYS A 86 16.59 -8.32 -0.56
C LYS A 86 15.08 -8.42 -0.81
N PHE A 87 14.56 -9.61 -1.08
CA PHE A 87 13.14 -9.88 -1.31
C PHE A 87 12.48 -10.61 -0.14
N PHE A 88 13.12 -10.63 1.03
CA PHE A 88 12.50 -11.12 2.25
C PHE A 88 11.55 -10.07 2.83
N TYR A 89 10.27 -10.41 2.84
CA TYR A 89 9.22 -9.59 3.41
C TYR A 89 8.79 -10.15 4.76
N ASP A 90 8.68 -9.28 5.75
CA ASP A 90 8.26 -9.61 7.11
C ASP A 90 6.74 -9.53 7.28
N ALA A 91 6.05 -8.75 6.46
CA ALA A 91 4.62 -8.56 6.57
C ALA A 91 3.96 -8.25 5.21
N LYS A 92 2.63 -8.42 5.19
CA LYS A 92 1.76 -8.08 4.07
C LYS A 92 0.57 -7.30 4.60
N ILE A 93 0.23 -6.18 3.98
CA ILE A 93 -1.02 -5.46 4.22
C ILE A 93 -1.83 -5.43 2.93
N THR A 94 -3.13 -5.64 3.07
CA THR A 94 -4.10 -5.55 1.97
C THR A 94 -4.89 -4.26 2.14
N ILE A 95 -4.96 -3.45 1.08
CA ILE A 95 -5.52 -2.11 1.11
C ILE A 95 -6.60 -2.00 0.05
N SER A 96 -7.83 -1.71 0.50
CA SER A 96 -8.93 -1.36 -0.39
C SER A 96 -8.86 0.13 -0.76
N THR A 97 -9.01 0.42 -2.04
CA THR A 97 -9.15 1.79 -2.59
C THR A 97 -10.60 2.21 -2.68
N GLN A 98 -11.53 1.31 -2.39
CA GLN A 98 -12.95 1.62 -2.33
C GLN A 98 -13.19 2.43 -1.06
N ASN A 99 -13.36 3.74 -1.26
CA ASN A 99 -13.53 4.72 -0.21
C ASN A 99 -14.84 4.40 0.55
N THR A 100 -14.78 3.60 1.61
CA THR A 100 -15.85 3.54 2.59
C THR A 100 -15.66 4.73 3.50
N VAL A 101 -16.32 5.84 3.15
CA VAL A 101 -16.48 7.01 4.01
C VAL A 101 -17.06 6.54 5.34
N ARG A 102 -16.20 6.29 6.33
CA ARG A 102 -16.57 5.94 7.71
C ARG A 102 -15.75 6.72 8.74
N PHE A 103 -15.43 7.97 8.44
CA PHE A 103 -14.95 8.92 9.44
C PHE A 103 -15.96 10.06 9.60
N ALA A 104 -17.14 9.74 10.15
CA ALA A 104 -18.05 10.68 10.78
C ALA A 104 -19.09 9.91 11.64
N ALA A 105 -18.64 9.27 12.72
CA ALA A 105 -19.52 8.83 13.81
C ALA A 105 -18.73 8.72 15.11
N SER A 106 -18.43 9.87 15.72
CA SER A 106 -18.18 9.97 17.16
C SER A 106 -18.57 11.40 17.55
N ARG A 107 -19.85 11.56 17.88
CA ARG A 107 -20.34 12.57 18.82
C ARG A 107 -20.69 11.83 20.09
#